data_AF-A0A0B7A272-F1
#
_entry.id   AF-A0A0B7A272-F1
#
_cell.length_a   1.000
_cell.length_b   1.000
_cell.length_c   1.000
_cell.angle_alpha   90.00
_cell.angle_beta   90.00
_cell.angle_gamma   90.00
#
_symmetry.space_group_name_H-M   'P 1'
#
loop_
_entity.id
_entity.type
_entity.pdbx_description
1 polymer ?
#
loop_
_entity_poly.entity_id
_entity_poly.type
_entity_poly.pdbx_seq_one_letter_code
_entity_poly.pdbx_strand_id
1 'polypeptide(L)'
;MAGFSWDCGFTKKIFLLVFFVVIVGLVYVLATQYTANMTKEHFLSPPVQSKKEPEQQVKFEPEPDLKKHPELSKYQQQRNALSRELNKMKQSYGQQSCEQLKVLQSAGKTVDARVSENGGWCAATSSAESTDHMWDKSFSTALSNFFKGKVVASFGDGPGLYKKHLDSLGEVISYTAFDGAPYCETVTNGVVQFLDLTAPQFGLEAYDWVISVEVGEHIPAKYEDTYLDNLVRHAKEGIVLSWALPGQSGLSHINNKELSAVIEQLNKRGFDINKSAGEPLRNAASFKWLRANVHVYYRINPQTFVHGDV
;
A
#
# COMPACT_ATOMS: atom_id res chain seq x y z
N MET A 1 -70.93 -45.92 35.57
CA MET A 1 -69.52 -46.07 35.15
C MET A 1 -69.19 -44.88 34.26
N ALA A 2 -68.30 -44.00 34.69
CA ALA A 2 -67.92 -42.80 33.94
C ALA A 2 -66.93 -43.18 32.83
N GLY A 3 -67.32 -43.03 31.57
CA GLY A 3 -66.45 -43.24 30.41
C GLY A 3 -65.71 -41.94 30.09
N PHE A 4 -64.40 -41.92 30.33
CA PHE A 4 -63.50 -40.82 30.02
C PHE A 4 -63.19 -40.83 28.51
N SER A 5 -63.68 -39.85 27.74
CA SER A 5 -63.30 -39.72 26.32
C SER A 5 -61.93 -39.04 26.21
N TRP A 6 -60.95 -39.76 25.67
CA TRP A 6 -59.61 -39.24 25.39
C TRP A 6 -59.63 -38.29 24.19
N ASP A 7 -59.24 -37.03 24.39
CA ASP A 7 -59.06 -36.04 23.32
C ASP A 7 -57.74 -36.31 22.56
N CYS A 8 -57.88 -36.82 21.34
CA CYS A 8 -56.78 -37.15 20.42
C CYS A 8 -55.99 -35.91 19.94
N GLY A 9 -56.51 -34.70 20.15
CA GLY A 9 -55.82 -33.44 19.81
C GLY A 9 -54.73 -33.06 20.82
N PHE A 10 -54.91 -33.39 22.09
CA PHE A 10 -53.97 -33.06 23.15
C PHE A 10 -52.70 -33.92 23.08
N THR A 11 -52.85 -35.22 22.81
CA THR A 11 -51.74 -36.15 22.62
C THR A 11 -50.88 -35.81 21.41
N LYS A 12 -51.47 -35.39 20.28
CA LYS A 12 -50.71 -34.92 19.11
C LYS A 12 -49.89 -33.65 19.38
N LYS A 13 -50.45 -32.68 20.14
CA LYS A 13 -49.73 -31.45 20.51
C LYS A 13 -48.57 -31.74 21.46
N ILE A 14 -48.74 -32.64 22.42
CA ILE A 14 -47.66 -33.09 23.30
C ILE A 14 -46.57 -33.80 22.48
N PHE A 15 -46.95 -34.67 21.54
CA PHE A 15 -45.97 -35.37 20.71
C PHE A 15 -45.15 -34.42 19.83
N LEU A 16 -45.78 -33.41 19.24
CA LEU A 16 -45.11 -32.36 18.48
C LEU A 16 -44.17 -31.51 19.35
N LEU A 17 -44.60 -31.16 20.56
CA LEU A 17 -43.76 -30.40 21.50
C LEU A 17 -42.53 -31.20 21.94
N VAL A 18 -42.73 -32.48 22.30
CA VAL A 18 -41.64 -33.38 22.68
C VAL A 18 -40.66 -33.58 21.52
N PHE A 19 -41.18 -33.78 20.31
CA PHE A 19 -40.36 -33.92 19.11
C PHE A 19 -39.53 -32.67 18.82
N PHE A 20 -40.13 -31.48 18.97
CA PHE A 20 -39.43 -30.21 18.78
C PHE A 20 -38.33 -29.99 19.83
N VAL A 21 -38.61 -30.30 21.10
CA VAL A 21 -37.62 -30.19 22.19
C VAL A 21 -36.45 -31.16 21.97
N VAL A 22 -36.72 -32.38 21.49
CA VAL A 22 -35.68 -33.37 21.17
C VAL A 22 -34.80 -32.89 20.01
N ILE A 23 -35.38 -32.33 18.95
CA ILE A 23 -34.61 -31.80 17.81
C ILE A 23 -33.73 -30.61 18.25
N VAL A 24 -34.29 -29.65 18.99
CA VAL A 24 -33.52 -28.50 19.46
C VAL A 24 -32.40 -28.93 20.39
N GLY A 25 -32.64 -29.92 21.27
CA GLY A 25 -31.63 -30.53 22.11
C GLY A 25 -30.51 -31.21 21.32
N LEU A 26 -30.85 -31.97 20.28
CA LEU A 26 -29.89 -32.62 19.38
C LEU A 26 -29.03 -31.61 18.63
N VAL A 27 -29.63 -30.55 18.08
CA VAL A 27 -28.90 -29.47 17.39
C VAL A 27 -27.96 -28.75 18.36
N TYR A 28 -28.39 -28.50 19.59
CA TYR A 28 -27.56 -27.87 20.61
C TYR A 28 -26.36 -28.75 21.00
N VAL A 29 -26.57 -30.06 21.21
CA VAL A 29 -25.50 -31.01 21.53
C VAL A 29 -24.50 -31.14 20.37
N LEU A 30 -24.97 -31.18 19.12
CA LEU A 30 -24.09 -31.22 17.95
C LEU A 30 -23.27 -29.93 17.81
N ALA A 31 -23.87 -28.76 18.07
CA ALA A 31 -23.17 -27.48 18.04
C ALA A 31 -22.11 -27.35 19.15
N THR A 32 -22.39 -27.85 20.35
CA THR A 32 -21.41 -27.83 21.46
C THR A 32 -20.29 -28.85 21.26
N GLN A 33 -20.56 -30.02 20.65
CA GLN A 33 -19.51 -30.96 20.26
C GLN A 33 -18.64 -30.44 19.11
N TYR A 34 -19.23 -29.77 18.13
CA TYR A 34 -18.48 -29.17 17.01
C TYR A 34 -17.52 -28.07 17.50
N THR A 35 -17.98 -27.18 18.39
CA THR A 35 -17.15 -26.13 18.99
C THR A 35 -16.05 -26.70 19.88
N ALA A 36 -16.34 -27.76 20.66
CA ALA A 36 -15.32 -28.44 21.47
C ALA A 36 -14.23 -29.13 20.63
N ASN A 37 -14.60 -29.71 19.48
CA ASN A 37 -13.63 -30.33 18.56
C ASN A 37 -12.77 -29.27 17.83
N MET A 38 -13.34 -28.13 17.44
CA MET A 38 -12.59 -26.99 16.88
C MET A 38 -11.51 -26.47 17.83
N THR A 39 -11.77 -26.43 19.14
CA THR A 39 -10.76 -26.03 20.13
C THR A 39 -9.66 -27.08 20.37
N LYS A 40 -9.91 -28.35 20.05
CA LYS A 40 -8.91 -29.43 20.23
C LYS A 40 -7.95 -29.57 19.06
N GLU A 41 -8.39 -29.29 17.82
CA GLU A 41 -7.51 -29.43 16.65
C GLU A 41 -6.51 -28.28 16.46
N HIS A 42 -6.71 -27.14 17.12
CA HIS A 42 -5.82 -25.98 16.99
C HIS A 42 -4.61 -25.94 17.95
N PHE A 43 -4.42 -26.94 18.82
CA PHE A 43 -3.35 -26.90 19.84
C PHE A 43 -2.38 -28.08 19.89
N LEU A 44 -2.41 -29.02 18.93
CA LEU A 44 -1.45 -30.14 18.91
C LEU A 44 -0.99 -30.47 17.49
N SER A 45 -0.27 -29.55 16.85
CA SER A 45 0.71 -29.96 15.84
C SER A 45 1.96 -30.43 16.58
N PRO A 46 2.44 -31.68 16.38
CA PRO A 46 3.74 -32.10 16.90
C PRO A 46 4.84 -31.21 16.28
N PRO A 47 5.95 -30.96 16.99
CA PRO A 47 7.05 -30.18 16.44
C PRO A 47 7.53 -30.84 15.15
N VAL A 48 7.45 -30.11 14.04
CA VAL A 48 8.06 -30.50 12.78
C VAL A 48 9.54 -30.71 13.06
N GLN A 49 10.01 -31.95 12.94
CA GLN A 49 11.43 -32.23 12.95
C GLN A 49 12.04 -31.60 11.69
N SER A 50 12.66 -30.44 11.89
CA SER A 50 13.53 -29.81 10.91
C SER A 50 14.63 -30.81 10.53
N LYS A 51 14.57 -31.28 9.28
CA LYS A 51 15.76 -31.79 8.62
C LYS A 51 16.72 -30.59 8.52
N LYS A 52 17.93 -30.75 9.04
CA LYS A 52 19.03 -29.80 8.83
C LYS A 52 19.31 -29.74 7.33
N GLU A 53 18.75 -28.75 6.65
CA GLU A 53 19.32 -28.25 5.40
C GLU A 53 20.70 -27.65 5.70
N PRO A 54 21.66 -27.79 4.77
CA PRO A 54 22.99 -27.23 4.96
C PRO A 54 22.87 -25.72 5.16
N GLU A 55 23.53 -25.21 6.21
CA GLU A 55 23.64 -23.78 6.50
C GLU A 55 24.19 -23.06 5.26
N GLN A 56 23.29 -22.50 4.45
CA GLN A 56 23.65 -21.44 3.55
C GLN A 56 23.91 -20.23 4.44
N GLN A 57 25.20 -19.94 4.65
CA GLN A 57 25.62 -18.69 5.27
C GLN A 57 25.01 -17.53 4.47
N VAL A 58 23.88 -17.01 4.95
CA VAL A 58 23.41 -15.68 4.58
C VAL A 58 24.52 -14.76 5.05
N LYS A 59 25.34 -14.30 4.10
CA LYS A 59 26.25 -13.18 4.33
C LYS A 59 25.34 -11.99 4.61
N PHE A 60 25.14 -11.70 5.90
CA PHE A 60 24.71 -10.38 6.30
C PHE A 60 25.73 -9.40 5.74
N GLU A 61 25.24 -8.45 4.94
CA GLU A 61 26.03 -7.29 4.57
C GLU A 61 26.60 -6.65 5.84
N PRO A 62 27.82 -6.07 5.79
CA PRO A 62 28.41 -5.44 6.97
C PRO A 62 27.43 -4.44 7.58
N GLU A 63 27.43 -4.34 8.91
CA GLU A 63 26.65 -3.33 9.62
C GLU A 63 26.79 -1.97 8.93
N PRO A 64 25.68 -1.23 8.72
CA PRO A 64 25.75 0.06 8.05
C PRO A 64 26.73 0.96 8.79
N ASP A 65 27.66 1.57 8.05
CA ASP A 65 28.70 2.44 8.59
C ASP A 65 28.06 3.59 9.40
N LEU A 66 28.06 3.41 10.73
CA LEU A 66 27.49 4.30 11.75
C LEU A 66 28.09 5.73 11.71
N LYS A 67 29.12 5.96 10.88
CA LYS A 67 29.84 7.24 10.79
C LYS A 67 29.28 8.23 9.76
N LYS A 68 28.30 7.86 8.93
CA LYS A 68 27.78 8.78 7.89
C LYS A 68 26.91 9.94 8.43
N HIS A 69 26.35 9.84 9.64
CA HIS A 69 25.48 10.87 10.23
C HIS A 69 25.74 11.00 11.76
N PRO A 70 26.83 11.65 12.18
CA PRO A 70 27.20 11.77 13.60
C PRO A 70 26.19 12.54 14.47
N GLU A 71 25.27 13.29 13.83
CA GLU A 71 24.21 14.06 14.49
C GLU A 71 22.96 13.23 14.86
N LEU A 72 22.78 12.03 14.28
CA LEU A 72 21.64 11.18 14.61
C LEU A 72 21.90 10.40 15.89
N SER A 73 20.92 10.38 16.79
CA SER A 73 20.96 9.50 17.96
C SER A 73 21.06 8.03 17.55
N LYS A 74 21.64 7.21 18.42
CA LYS A 74 21.69 5.74 18.24
C LYS A 74 20.31 5.15 17.86
N TYR A 75 19.24 5.65 18.48
CA TYR A 75 17.88 5.15 18.23
C TYR A 75 17.36 5.55 16.84
N GLN A 76 17.68 6.74 16.34
CA GLN A 76 17.32 7.15 14.98
C GLN A 76 18.07 6.31 13.94
N GLN A 77 19.36 6.03 14.17
CA GLN A 77 20.13 5.16 13.29
C GLN A 77 19.54 3.74 13.24
N GLN A 78 19.17 3.18 14.40
CA GLN A 78 18.50 1.87 14.49
C GLN A 78 17.13 1.87 13.81
N ARG A 79 16.31 2.90 14.01
CA ARG A 79 15.01 3.05 13.33
C ARG A 79 15.18 3.09 11.82
N ASN A 80 16.12 3.89 11.32
CA ASN A 80 16.38 4.03 9.88
C ASN A 80 16.88 2.69 9.29
N ALA A 81 17.73 1.96 10.02
CA ALA A 81 18.16 0.62 9.62
C ALA A 81 17.00 -0.38 9.57
N LEU A 82 16.14 -0.40 10.58
CA LEU A 82 14.95 -1.26 10.61
C LEU A 82 13.96 -0.92 9.49
N SER A 83 13.76 0.36 9.19
CA SER A 83 12.92 0.81 8.08
C SER A 83 13.42 0.29 6.74
N ARG A 84 14.74 0.35 6.49
CA ARG A 84 15.35 -0.22 5.27
C ARG A 84 15.19 -1.74 5.18
N GLU A 85 15.43 -2.46 6.27
CA GLU A 85 15.27 -3.92 6.28
C GLU A 85 13.80 -4.32 6.10
N LEU A 86 12.86 -3.58 6.70
CA LEU A 86 11.43 -3.77 6.46
C LEU A 86 11.07 -3.54 4.99
N ASN A 87 11.62 -2.49 4.35
CA ASN A 87 11.40 -2.23 2.93
C ASN A 87 11.90 -3.40 2.06
N LYS A 88 13.10 -3.93 2.32
CA LYS A 88 13.62 -5.13 1.62
C LYS A 88 12.73 -6.34 1.79
N MET A 89 12.29 -6.62 3.03
CA MET A 89 11.38 -7.74 3.32
C MET A 89 10.05 -7.58 2.59
N LYS A 90 9.52 -6.37 2.53
CA LYS A 90 8.29 -6.04 1.78
C LYS A 90 8.45 -6.29 0.28
N GLN A 91 9.60 -5.95 -0.30
CA GLN A 91 9.91 -6.27 -1.69
C GLN A 91 9.88 -7.78 -1.94
N SER A 92 10.61 -8.55 -1.13
CA SER A 92 10.64 -10.02 -1.27
C SER A 92 9.26 -10.64 -1.08
N TYR A 93 8.47 -10.13 -0.13
CA TYR A 93 7.09 -10.57 0.06
C TYR A 93 6.21 -10.28 -1.17
N GLY A 94 6.30 -9.08 -1.75
CA GLY A 94 5.58 -8.73 -2.97
C GLY A 94 5.97 -9.59 -4.17
N GLN A 95 7.26 -9.91 -4.32
CA GLN A 95 7.75 -10.83 -5.37
C GLN A 95 7.17 -12.25 -5.18
N GLN A 96 7.24 -12.79 -3.97
CA GLN A 96 6.66 -14.10 -3.66
C GLN A 96 5.14 -14.12 -3.89
N SER A 97 4.44 -13.05 -3.54
CA SER A 97 3.02 -12.88 -3.81
C SER A 97 2.72 -12.92 -5.31
N CYS A 98 3.46 -12.18 -6.14
CA CYS A 98 3.31 -12.23 -7.59
C CYS A 98 3.50 -13.65 -8.15
N GLU A 99 4.53 -14.37 -7.70
CA GLU A 99 4.78 -15.74 -8.16
C GLU A 99 3.69 -16.72 -7.71
N GLN A 100 3.21 -16.58 -6.47
CA GLN A 100 2.10 -17.38 -5.95
C GLN A 100 0.82 -17.15 -6.78
N LEU A 101 0.49 -15.89 -7.10
CA LEU A 101 -0.68 -15.54 -7.89
C LEU A 101 -0.61 -16.12 -9.31
N LYS A 102 0.57 -16.09 -9.95
CA LYS A 102 0.79 -16.75 -11.25
C LYS A 102 0.55 -18.25 -11.19
N VAL A 103 1.03 -18.92 -10.14
CA VAL A 103 0.82 -20.37 -9.94
C VAL A 103 -0.67 -20.67 -9.75
N LEU A 104 -1.37 -19.90 -8.92
CA LEU A 104 -2.80 -20.05 -8.70
C LEU A 104 -3.60 -19.86 -10.00
N GLN A 105 -3.28 -18.82 -10.78
CA GLN A 105 -3.90 -18.58 -12.08
C GLN A 105 -3.65 -19.73 -13.05
N SER A 106 -2.42 -20.24 -13.13
CA SER A 106 -2.07 -21.41 -13.96
C SER A 106 -2.78 -22.70 -13.51
N ALA A 107 -3.13 -22.81 -12.24
CA ALA A 107 -3.94 -23.89 -11.68
C ALA A 107 -5.45 -23.70 -11.87
N GLY A 108 -5.87 -22.71 -12.65
CA GLY A 108 -7.28 -22.44 -12.98
C GLY A 108 -8.05 -21.71 -11.87
N LYS A 109 -7.38 -21.12 -10.87
CA LYS A 109 -8.03 -20.27 -9.87
C LYS A 109 -8.28 -18.87 -10.43
N THR A 110 -9.43 -18.30 -10.09
CA THR A 110 -9.77 -16.91 -10.42
C THR A 110 -9.07 -15.98 -9.44
N VAL A 111 -7.89 -15.48 -9.83
CA VAL A 111 -7.11 -14.48 -9.09
C VAL A 111 -6.62 -13.39 -10.06
N ASP A 112 -6.43 -12.16 -9.56
CA ASP A 112 -5.77 -11.10 -10.33
C ASP A 112 -4.26 -11.16 -10.08
N ALA A 113 -3.51 -11.70 -11.05
CA ALA A 113 -2.06 -11.85 -10.95
C ALA A 113 -1.27 -10.60 -11.38
N ARG A 114 -1.95 -9.46 -11.60
CA ARG A 114 -1.31 -8.19 -12.00
C ARG A 114 -0.83 -7.36 -10.81
N VAL A 115 -1.41 -7.57 -9.63
CA VAL A 115 -1.15 -6.76 -8.44
C VAL A 115 -0.81 -7.71 -7.29
N SER A 116 0.30 -7.44 -6.60
CA SER A 116 0.72 -8.21 -5.43
C SER A 116 -0.03 -7.79 -4.17
N GLU A 117 0.08 -8.60 -3.12
CA GLU A 117 -0.61 -8.39 -1.82
C GLU A 117 -0.22 -7.07 -1.12
N ASN A 118 0.90 -6.44 -1.46
CA ASN A 118 1.25 -5.12 -0.92
C ASN A 118 0.69 -3.95 -1.75
N GLY A 119 -0.06 -4.23 -2.82
CA GLY A 119 -0.64 -3.24 -3.75
C GLY A 119 0.26 -2.87 -4.93
N GLY A 120 1.53 -3.30 -4.93
CA GLY A 120 2.46 -3.06 -6.02
C GLY A 120 2.17 -3.91 -7.24
N TRP A 121 2.32 -3.35 -8.43
CA TRP A 121 2.07 -4.05 -9.69
C TRP A 121 3.18 -5.08 -9.97
N CYS A 122 2.80 -6.27 -10.44
CA CYS A 122 3.72 -7.33 -10.79
C CYS A 122 4.45 -7.03 -12.11
N ALA A 123 5.57 -7.73 -12.36
CA ALA A 123 6.56 -7.38 -13.38
C ALA A 123 6.00 -6.97 -14.77
N ALA A 124 5.06 -7.73 -15.33
CA ALA A 124 4.50 -7.44 -16.65
C ALA A 124 3.63 -6.17 -16.65
N THR A 125 2.88 -5.95 -15.57
CA THR A 125 2.00 -4.79 -15.41
C THR A 125 2.80 -3.55 -15.05
N SER A 126 3.90 -3.69 -14.31
CA SER A 126 4.80 -2.60 -13.90
C SER A 126 5.82 -2.17 -14.98
N SER A 127 5.82 -2.81 -16.15
CA SER A 127 6.84 -2.57 -17.19
C SER A 127 6.53 -1.31 -18.01
N ALA A 128 7.54 -0.76 -18.70
CA ALA A 128 7.35 0.41 -19.55
C ALA A 128 6.51 0.11 -20.81
N GLU A 129 6.39 -1.17 -21.17
CA GLU A 129 5.59 -1.69 -22.28
C GLU A 129 4.12 -1.94 -21.89
N SER A 130 3.81 -1.90 -20.59
CA SER A 130 2.46 -2.06 -20.08
C SER A 130 1.56 -0.92 -20.57
N THR A 131 0.37 -1.28 -21.06
CA THR A 131 -0.68 -0.31 -21.42
C THR A 131 -1.44 0.23 -20.21
N ASP A 132 -1.24 -0.36 -19.02
CA ASP A 132 -1.88 0.09 -17.79
C ASP A 132 -1.25 1.38 -17.23
N HIS A 133 0.02 1.65 -17.56
CA HIS A 133 0.69 2.87 -17.17
C HIS A 133 0.36 4.03 -18.12
N MET A 134 -0.35 5.03 -17.58
CA MET A 134 -0.71 6.24 -18.30
C MET A 134 0.30 7.35 -17.99
N TRP A 135 1.03 7.82 -19.00
CA TRP A 135 1.97 8.93 -18.88
C TRP A 135 1.53 10.13 -19.72
N ASP A 136 1.53 11.31 -19.10
CA ASP A 136 1.08 12.55 -19.72
C ASP A 136 2.26 13.50 -19.97
N LYS A 137 2.69 13.59 -21.23
CA LYS A 137 3.86 14.39 -21.63
C LYS A 137 3.71 15.88 -21.31
N SER A 138 2.54 16.48 -21.58
CA SER A 138 2.33 17.92 -21.36
C SER A 138 2.32 18.23 -19.87
N PHE A 139 1.71 17.36 -19.06
CA PHE A 139 1.78 17.45 -17.61
C PHE A 139 3.22 17.28 -17.09
N SER A 140 4.00 16.31 -17.59
CA SER A 140 5.41 16.17 -17.20
C SER A 140 6.25 17.41 -17.52
N THR A 141 6.05 18.05 -18.68
CA THR A 141 6.75 19.32 -19.00
C THR A 141 6.37 20.41 -18.01
N ALA A 142 5.09 20.51 -17.63
CA ALA A 142 4.66 21.46 -16.62
C ALA A 142 5.27 21.17 -15.23
N LEU A 143 5.38 19.89 -14.85
CA LEU A 143 6.09 19.48 -13.63
C LEU A 143 7.56 19.88 -13.66
N SER A 144 8.26 19.66 -14.77
CA SER A 144 9.66 20.06 -14.91
C SER A 144 9.87 21.56 -14.70
N ASN A 145 8.95 22.38 -15.22
CA ASN A 145 8.98 23.83 -15.00
C ASN A 145 8.64 24.21 -13.56
N PHE A 146 7.66 23.54 -12.95
CA PHE A 146 7.25 23.78 -11.57
C PHE A 146 8.37 23.44 -10.57
N PHE A 147 9.10 22.35 -10.82
CA PHE A 147 10.21 21.88 -9.99
C PHE A 147 11.59 22.42 -10.41
N LYS A 148 11.64 23.48 -11.21
CA LYS A 148 12.89 24.04 -11.69
C LYS A 148 13.82 24.40 -10.52
N GLY A 149 15.05 23.88 -10.56
CA GLY A 149 16.06 24.11 -9.53
C GLY A 149 15.77 23.41 -8.19
N LYS A 150 14.96 22.35 -8.18
CA LYS A 150 14.60 21.60 -6.95
C LYS A 150 15.15 20.19 -6.94
N VAL A 151 15.31 19.64 -5.74
CA VAL A 151 15.55 18.22 -5.47
C VAL A 151 14.21 17.55 -5.20
N VAL A 152 13.83 16.56 -5.99
CA VAL A 152 12.48 15.99 -6.02
C VAL A 152 12.53 14.48 -5.87
N ALA A 153 11.58 13.92 -5.11
CA ALA A 153 11.30 12.49 -5.14
C ALA A 153 9.90 12.19 -5.68
N SER A 154 9.79 11.14 -6.49
CA SER A 154 8.53 10.56 -6.93
C SER A 154 8.25 9.29 -6.14
N PHE A 155 7.12 9.26 -5.45
CA PHE A 155 6.65 8.14 -4.66
C PHE A 155 5.50 7.49 -5.43
N GLY A 156 5.83 6.46 -6.22
CA GLY A 156 4.95 5.80 -7.18
C GLY A 156 5.17 6.26 -8.63
N ASP A 157 6.41 6.17 -9.14
CA ASP A 157 6.77 6.62 -10.49
C ASP A 157 6.47 5.59 -11.61
N GLY A 158 5.94 4.43 -11.22
CA GLY A 158 5.69 3.29 -12.09
C GLY A 158 6.96 2.87 -12.84
N PRO A 159 6.94 2.85 -14.18
CA PRO A 159 8.09 2.44 -15.00
C PRO A 159 9.12 3.57 -15.21
N GLY A 160 8.98 4.70 -14.50
CA GLY A 160 9.95 5.79 -14.52
C GLY A 160 9.82 6.75 -15.71
N LEU A 161 8.62 6.86 -16.32
CA LEU A 161 8.41 7.71 -17.49
C LEU A 161 8.48 9.21 -17.14
N TYR A 162 7.96 9.60 -15.98
CA TYR A 162 8.12 10.96 -15.46
C TYR A 162 9.60 11.26 -15.20
N LYS A 163 10.30 10.39 -14.46
CA LYS A 163 11.75 10.53 -14.24
C LYS A 163 12.53 10.72 -15.55
N LYS A 164 12.37 9.81 -16.51
CA LYS A 164 13.10 9.88 -17.80
C LYS A 164 12.85 11.20 -18.52
N HIS A 165 11.62 11.69 -18.52
CA HIS A 165 11.29 12.92 -19.21
C HIS A 165 11.83 14.16 -18.46
N LEU A 166 11.67 14.24 -17.14
CA LEU A 166 12.18 15.36 -16.33
C LEU A 166 13.72 15.42 -16.39
N ASP A 167 14.39 14.28 -16.29
CA ASP A 167 15.85 14.18 -16.45
C ASP A 167 16.28 14.69 -17.84
N SER A 168 15.52 14.37 -18.90
CA SER A 168 15.82 14.82 -20.26
C SER A 168 15.64 16.32 -20.50
N LEU A 169 14.80 16.98 -19.69
CA LEU A 169 14.56 18.43 -19.78
C LEU A 169 15.64 19.22 -19.00
N GLY A 170 16.23 18.63 -17.96
CA GLY A 170 17.40 19.19 -17.26
C GLY A 170 17.11 20.43 -16.40
N GLU A 171 15.83 20.73 -16.12
CA GLU A 171 15.44 21.90 -15.31
C GLU A 171 15.45 21.60 -13.79
N VAL A 172 15.33 20.33 -13.41
CA VAL A 172 15.28 19.85 -12.01
C VAL A 172 16.69 19.44 -11.57
N ILE A 173 17.11 19.77 -10.33
CA ILE A 173 18.46 19.42 -9.84
C ILE A 173 18.63 17.91 -9.78
N SER A 174 17.64 17.23 -9.20
CA SER A 174 17.58 15.77 -9.18
C SER A 174 16.13 15.30 -9.04
N TYR A 175 15.84 14.16 -9.67
CA TYR A 175 14.54 13.49 -9.58
C TYR A 175 14.75 12.01 -9.23
N THR A 176 14.54 11.66 -7.96
CA THR A 176 14.67 10.29 -7.46
C THR A 176 13.32 9.58 -7.59
N ALA A 177 13.27 8.46 -8.32
CA ALA A 177 12.03 7.73 -8.55
C ALA A 177 11.94 6.48 -7.69
N PHE A 178 10.82 6.33 -7.01
CA PHE A 178 10.47 5.16 -6.22
C PHE A 178 9.14 4.56 -6.67
N ASP A 179 8.96 3.25 -6.53
CA ASP A 179 7.67 2.59 -6.76
C ASP A 179 7.48 1.36 -5.85
N GLY A 180 6.22 1.03 -5.55
CA GLY A 180 5.85 -0.12 -4.74
C GLY A 180 5.80 -1.45 -5.51
N ALA A 181 5.94 -1.42 -6.84
CA ALA A 181 6.01 -2.60 -7.70
C ALA A 181 7.23 -3.47 -7.35
N PRO A 182 7.05 -4.74 -6.92
CA PRO A 182 8.14 -5.54 -6.37
C PRO A 182 9.31 -5.83 -7.33
N TYR A 183 9.09 -5.65 -8.63
CA TYR A 183 10.08 -5.85 -9.69
C TYR A 183 10.53 -4.55 -10.37
N CYS A 184 10.14 -3.36 -9.85
CA CYS A 184 10.42 -2.07 -10.50
C CYS A 184 11.90 -1.89 -10.85
N GLU A 185 12.81 -2.28 -9.95
CA GLU A 185 14.25 -2.15 -10.15
C GLU A 185 14.74 -3.03 -11.31
N THR A 186 14.19 -4.25 -11.45
CA THR A 186 14.57 -5.15 -12.55
C THR A 186 13.97 -4.67 -13.87
N VAL A 187 12.67 -4.34 -13.92
CA VAL A 187 12.00 -3.97 -15.17
C VAL A 187 12.45 -2.60 -15.68
N THR A 188 12.96 -1.74 -14.80
CA THR A 188 13.47 -0.41 -15.17
C THR A 188 15.00 -0.32 -15.22
N ASN A 189 15.71 -1.42 -14.99
CA ASN A 189 17.18 -1.45 -14.88
C ASN A 189 17.73 -0.43 -13.85
N GLY A 190 17.08 -0.34 -12.70
CA GLY A 190 17.47 0.52 -11.58
C GLY A 190 17.11 2.00 -11.73
N VAL A 191 16.39 2.39 -12.80
CA VAL A 191 15.90 3.78 -12.96
C VAL A 191 14.92 4.13 -11.83
N VAL A 192 14.11 3.16 -11.40
CA VAL A 192 13.15 3.29 -10.29
C VAL A 192 13.52 2.32 -9.17
N GLN A 193 13.64 2.86 -7.95
CA GLN A 193 14.00 2.11 -6.75
C GLN A 193 12.75 1.56 -6.05
N PHE A 194 12.85 0.42 -5.38
CA PHE A 194 11.71 -0.13 -4.66
C PHE A 194 11.44 0.63 -3.35
N LEU A 195 10.18 1.03 -3.13
CA LEU A 195 9.73 1.63 -1.89
C LEU A 195 8.28 1.24 -1.57
N ASP A 196 8.08 0.49 -0.49
CA ASP A 196 6.75 0.12 -0.02
C ASP A 196 6.16 1.22 0.86
N LEU A 197 5.24 2.00 0.31
CA LEU A 197 4.61 3.12 1.00
C LEU A 197 3.56 2.69 2.06
N THR A 198 3.29 1.38 2.21
CA THR A 198 2.48 0.82 3.30
C THR A 198 3.28 0.60 4.59
N ALA A 199 4.59 0.81 4.54
CA ALA A 199 5.49 0.77 5.69
C ALA A 199 6.09 2.16 5.96
N PRO A 200 6.42 2.50 7.22
CA PRO A 200 7.12 3.75 7.52
C PRO A 200 8.51 3.77 6.87
N GLN A 201 8.76 4.79 6.06
CA GLN A 201 10.03 5.03 5.38
C GLN A 201 10.80 6.12 6.12
N PHE A 202 11.94 5.75 6.72
CA PHE A 202 12.82 6.67 7.45
C PHE A 202 14.23 6.61 6.89
N GLY A 203 14.95 7.72 6.94
CA GLY A 203 16.35 7.77 6.49
C GLY A 203 16.53 7.72 4.98
N LEU A 204 15.50 8.06 4.20
CA LEU A 204 15.66 8.53 2.82
C LEU A 204 15.99 10.02 2.84
N GLU A 205 16.55 10.55 1.77
CA GLU A 205 16.95 11.96 1.68
C GLU A 205 15.79 12.94 1.94
N ALA A 206 16.17 14.18 2.29
CA ALA A 206 15.25 15.31 2.34
C ALA A 206 15.09 15.90 0.93
N TYR A 207 13.86 15.90 0.41
CA TYR A 207 13.55 16.50 -0.89
C TYR A 207 12.90 17.87 -0.69
N ASP A 208 13.13 18.80 -1.63
CA ASP A 208 12.36 20.05 -1.64
C ASP A 208 10.88 19.72 -1.87
N TRP A 209 10.63 18.81 -2.80
CA TRP A 209 9.29 18.37 -3.17
C TRP A 209 9.18 16.84 -3.23
N VAL A 210 8.03 16.33 -2.79
CA VAL A 210 7.60 14.96 -3.06
C VAL A 210 6.43 15.00 -4.03
N ILE A 211 6.43 14.14 -5.04
CA ILE A 211 5.32 13.95 -5.96
C ILE A 211 4.78 12.53 -5.87
N SER A 212 3.45 12.37 -5.93
CA SER A 212 2.78 11.08 -5.96
C SER A 212 1.51 11.21 -6.81
N VAL A 213 1.46 10.52 -7.95
CA VAL A 213 0.42 10.69 -8.98
C VAL A 213 -0.33 9.38 -9.16
N GLU A 214 -1.62 9.36 -8.83
CA GLU A 214 -2.51 8.19 -8.91
C GLU A 214 -1.93 6.98 -8.14
N VAL A 215 -1.61 7.19 -6.85
CA VAL A 215 -1.00 6.17 -5.98
C VAL A 215 -1.89 5.82 -4.79
N GLY A 216 -2.45 6.84 -4.12
CA GLY A 216 -3.19 6.67 -2.86
C GLY A 216 -4.40 5.73 -2.98
N GLU A 217 -5.03 5.68 -4.16
CA GLU A 217 -6.15 4.79 -4.46
C GLU A 217 -5.78 3.30 -4.47
N HIS A 218 -4.51 2.98 -4.62
CA HIS A 218 -3.98 1.61 -4.56
C HIS A 218 -3.53 1.23 -3.14
N ILE A 219 -3.38 2.20 -2.24
CA ILE A 219 -2.98 1.96 -0.85
C ILE A 219 -4.21 1.51 -0.05
N PRO A 220 -4.18 0.33 0.60
CA PRO A 220 -5.27 -0.08 1.48
C PRO A 220 -5.54 0.97 2.56
N ALA A 221 -6.81 1.29 2.83
CA ALA A 221 -7.20 2.38 3.74
C ALA A 221 -6.53 2.32 5.13
N LYS A 222 -6.24 1.12 5.65
CA LYS A 222 -5.52 0.92 6.92
C LYS A 222 -4.07 1.44 6.94
N TYR A 223 -3.48 1.68 5.77
CA TYR A 223 -2.11 2.19 5.61
C TYR A 223 -2.08 3.62 5.05
N GLU A 224 -3.24 4.26 4.85
CA GLU A 224 -3.34 5.63 4.34
C GLU A 224 -2.53 6.61 5.17
N ASP A 225 -2.64 6.54 6.49
CA ASP A 225 -1.88 7.42 7.37
C ASP A 225 -0.37 7.21 7.21
N THR A 226 0.08 5.96 7.08
CA THR A 226 1.49 5.64 6.83
C THR A 226 1.97 6.19 5.49
N TYR A 227 1.17 6.06 4.43
CA TYR A 227 1.46 6.61 3.11
C TYR A 227 1.61 8.14 3.16
N LEU A 228 0.63 8.84 3.73
CA LEU A 228 0.68 10.29 3.86
C LEU A 228 1.83 10.76 4.75
N ASP A 229 2.11 10.03 5.84
CA ASP A 229 3.24 10.29 6.72
C ASP A 229 4.58 10.15 5.98
N ASN A 230 4.70 9.18 5.07
CA ASN A 230 5.86 9.04 4.20
C ASN A 230 6.03 10.26 3.28
N LEU A 231 4.96 10.74 2.63
CA LEU A 231 5.06 11.93 1.76
C LEU A 231 5.53 13.17 2.55
N VAL A 232 4.89 13.45 3.68
CA VAL A 232 5.17 14.67 4.46
C VAL A 232 6.51 14.63 5.18
N ARG A 233 7.01 13.44 5.54
CA ARG A 233 8.32 13.30 6.18
C ARG A 233 9.46 13.73 5.28
N HIS A 234 9.35 13.43 3.99
CA HIS A 234 10.42 13.64 3.01
C HIS A 234 10.28 14.94 2.23
N ALA A 235 9.15 15.64 2.32
CA ALA A 235 8.90 16.92 1.64
C ALA A 235 9.24 18.15 2.51
N LYS A 236 10.29 18.89 2.18
CA LYS A 236 10.65 20.14 2.88
C LYS A 236 9.67 21.27 2.57
N GLU A 237 9.41 21.52 1.29
CA GLU A 237 8.62 22.67 0.83
C GLU A 237 7.17 22.29 0.54
N GLY A 238 6.94 21.20 -0.17
CA GLY A 238 5.61 20.87 -0.66
C GLY A 238 5.45 19.49 -1.27
N ILE A 239 4.19 19.16 -1.57
CA ILE A 239 3.77 17.90 -2.18
C ILE A 239 2.93 18.21 -3.42
N VAL A 240 3.20 17.50 -4.53
CA VAL A 240 2.26 17.40 -5.65
C VAL A 240 1.58 16.04 -5.57
N LEU A 241 0.27 16.03 -5.41
CA LEU A 241 -0.50 14.80 -5.19
C LEU A 241 -1.69 14.74 -6.14
N SER A 242 -1.89 13.58 -6.78
CA SER A 242 -3.19 13.21 -7.33
C SER A 242 -3.70 11.92 -6.72
N TRP A 243 -5.02 11.81 -6.61
CA TRP A 243 -5.70 10.69 -5.99
C TRP A 243 -7.05 10.50 -6.68
N ALA A 244 -7.33 9.29 -7.16
CA ALA A 244 -8.58 8.98 -7.83
C ALA A 244 -9.83 9.24 -6.94
N LEU A 245 -10.79 9.99 -7.49
CA LEU A 245 -12.06 10.33 -6.83
C LEU A 245 -12.98 9.10 -6.63
N PRO A 246 -13.92 9.13 -5.68
CA PRO A 246 -14.89 8.04 -5.50
C PRO A 246 -15.65 7.72 -6.79
N GLY A 247 -15.67 6.43 -7.14
CA GLY A 247 -16.28 5.93 -8.37
C GLY A 247 -15.38 6.02 -9.62
N GLN A 248 -14.18 6.59 -9.54
CA GLN A 248 -13.20 6.53 -10.63
C GLN A 248 -12.66 5.11 -10.78
N SER A 249 -12.98 4.46 -11.89
CA SER A 249 -12.47 3.11 -12.21
C SER A 249 -10.96 3.11 -12.50
N GLY A 250 -10.32 1.98 -12.21
CA GLY A 250 -8.95 1.68 -12.60
C GLY A 250 -8.48 0.39 -11.96
N LEU A 251 -7.28 -0.06 -12.32
CA LEU A 251 -6.73 -1.32 -11.82
C LEU A 251 -6.52 -1.24 -10.31
N SER A 252 -7.21 -2.09 -9.55
CA SER A 252 -7.07 -2.16 -8.09
C SER A 252 -7.23 -0.81 -7.37
N HIS A 253 -8.20 0.01 -7.80
CA HIS A 253 -8.63 1.18 -7.04
C HIS A 253 -9.45 0.69 -5.84
N ILE A 254 -8.83 0.67 -4.65
CA ILE A 254 -9.42 0.14 -3.41
C ILE A 254 -9.64 1.22 -2.36
N ASN A 255 -9.08 2.42 -2.56
CA ASN A 255 -9.15 3.52 -1.62
C ASN A 255 -9.34 4.88 -2.32
N ASN A 256 -10.31 4.98 -3.24
CA ASN A 256 -10.67 6.26 -3.85
C ASN A 256 -11.11 7.26 -2.77
N LYS A 257 -10.77 8.55 -2.95
CA LYS A 257 -10.97 9.55 -1.90
C LYS A 257 -11.40 10.92 -2.42
N GLU A 258 -12.34 11.54 -1.73
CA GLU A 258 -12.76 12.92 -1.99
C GLU A 258 -11.64 13.90 -1.69
N LEU A 259 -11.51 14.94 -2.51
CA LEU A 259 -10.49 15.99 -2.35
C LEU A 259 -10.55 16.64 -0.95
N SER A 260 -11.75 16.89 -0.41
CA SER A 260 -11.91 17.49 0.91
C SER A 260 -11.29 16.65 2.03
N ALA A 261 -11.40 15.32 1.92
CA ALA A 261 -10.80 14.41 2.88
C ALA A 261 -9.27 14.37 2.75
N VAL A 262 -8.73 14.42 1.52
CA VAL A 262 -7.27 14.53 1.30
C VAL A 262 -6.73 15.84 1.89
N ILE A 263 -7.41 16.96 1.64
CA ILE A 263 -7.05 18.28 2.21
C ILE A 263 -7.04 18.21 3.74
N GLU A 264 -8.08 17.62 4.36
CA GLU A 264 -8.16 17.49 5.81
C GLU A 264 -6.97 16.69 6.37
N GLN A 265 -6.59 15.59 5.72
CA GLN A 265 -5.48 14.76 6.16
C GLN A 265 -4.12 15.43 6.02
N LEU A 266 -3.90 16.21 4.97
CA LEU A 266 -2.66 16.97 4.78
C LEU A 266 -2.59 18.19 5.72
N ASN A 267 -3.72 18.83 6.01
CA ASN A 267 -3.80 19.91 7.00
C ASN A 267 -3.37 19.43 8.40
N LYS A 268 -3.82 18.23 8.82
CA LYS A 268 -3.38 17.60 10.08
C LYS A 268 -1.87 17.38 10.14
N ARG A 269 -1.20 17.30 8.98
CA ARG A 269 0.25 17.09 8.84
C ARG A 269 1.02 18.38 8.54
N GLY A 270 0.36 19.53 8.64
CA GLY A 270 1.00 20.84 8.46
C GLY A 270 1.19 21.25 7.01
N PHE A 271 0.35 20.75 6.09
CA PHE A 271 0.34 21.12 4.69
C PHE A 271 -1.01 21.69 4.27
N ASP A 272 -1.02 22.83 3.57
CA ASP A 272 -2.24 23.43 3.05
C ASP A 272 -2.24 23.44 1.51
N ILE A 273 -3.44 23.34 0.92
CA ILE A 273 -3.62 23.27 -0.52
C ILE A 273 -3.41 24.65 -1.16
N ASN A 274 -2.59 24.71 -2.21
CA ASN A 274 -2.39 25.90 -3.02
C ASN A 274 -3.02 25.71 -4.41
N LYS A 275 -4.25 26.21 -4.54
CA LYS A 275 -5.04 26.07 -5.77
C LYS A 275 -4.41 26.75 -6.97
N SER A 276 -3.82 27.95 -6.79
CA SER A 276 -3.18 28.70 -7.88
C SER A 276 -1.91 28.03 -8.35
N ALA A 277 -1.09 27.47 -7.45
CA ALA A 277 0.11 26.72 -7.81
C ALA A 277 -0.24 25.43 -8.58
N GLY A 278 -1.35 24.77 -8.24
CA GLY A 278 -1.80 23.58 -8.98
C GLY A 278 -2.54 23.86 -10.28
N GLU A 279 -2.98 25.10 -10.54
CA GLU A 279 -3.75 25.42 -11.74
C GLU A 279 -2.96 25.19 -13.04
N PRO A 280 -1.70 25.64 -13.19
CA PRO A 280 -0.89 25.35 -14.38
C PRO A 280 -0.72 23.85 -14.63
N LEU A 281 -0.56 23.07 -13.56
CA LEU A 281 -0.41 21.61 -13.65
C LEU A 281 -1.70 20.94 -14.15
N ARG A 282 -2.87 21.33 -13.61
CA ARG A 282 -4.18 20.84 -14.08
C ARG A 282 -4.43 21.26 -15.54
N ASN A 283 -4.12 22.50 -15.90
CA ASN A 283 -4.31 23.00 -17.26
C ASN A 283 -3.43 22.27 -18.28
N ALA A 284 -2.23 21.85 -17.88
CA ALA A 284 -1.32 21.08 -18.72
C ALA A 284 -1.69 19.59 -18.83
N ALA A 285 -2.52 19.05 -17.92
CA ALA A 285 -2.95 17.66 -17.97
C ALA A 285 -3.93 17.40 -19.12
N SER A 286 -3.53 16.52 -20.03
CA SER A 286 -4.32 16.02 -21.15
C SER A 286 -5.39 15.03 -20.69
N PHE A 287 -5.10 14.22 -19.67
CA PHE A 287 -6.09 13.29 -19.11
C PHE A 287 -7.09 13.99 -18.21
N LYS A 288 -8.39 13.72 -18.42
CA LYS A 288 -9.48 14.37 -17.68
C LYS A 288 -9.44 14.07 -16.18
N TRP A 289 -9.14 12.83 -15.81
CA TRP A 289 -9.04 12.44 -14.39
C TRP A 289 -7.85 13.12 -13.73
N LEU A 290 -6.67 13.10 -14.36
CA LEU A 290 -5.48 13.76 -13.84
C LEU A 290 -5.69 15.27 -13.67
N ARG A 291 -6.35 15.93 -14.64
CA ARG A 291 -6.76 17.33 -14.54
C ARG A 291 -7.67 17.59 -13.34
N ALA A 292 -8.56 16.66 -13.00
CA ALA A 292 -9.46 16.81 -11.87
C ALA A 292 -8.76 16.55 -10.53
N ASN A 293 -7.75 15.66 -10.52
CA ASN A 293 -7.22 15.08 -9.29
C ASN A 293 -5.89 15.69 -8.83
N VAL A 294 -5.12 16.36 -9.71
CA VAL A 294 -3.80 16.88 -9.32
C VAL A 294 -3.89 18.21 -8.55
N HIS A 295 -3.29 18.20 -7.37
CA HIS A 295 -3.24 19.34 -6.45
C HIS A 295 -1.83 19.53 -5.88
N VAL A 296 -1.56 20.77 -5.48
CA VAL A 296 -0.28 21.20 -4.90
C VAL A 296 -0.54 21.60 -3.47
N TYR A 297 0.30 21.15 -2.56
CA TYR A 297 0.23 21.43 -1.14
C TYR A 297 1.57 21.97 -0.65
N TYR A 298 1.56 23.05 0.13
CA TYR A 298 2.76 23.62 0.72
C TYR A 298 2.80 23.33 2.22
N ARG A 299 4.00 23.08 2.74
CA ARG A 299 4.23 23.05 4.18
C ARG A 299 3.95 24.45 4.76
N ILE A 300 3.04 24.50 5.74
CA ILE A 300 2.57 25.76 6.34
C ILE A 300 3.71 26.45 7.10
N ASN A 301 4.52 25.68 7.83
CA ASN A 301 5.67 26.21 8.57
C ASN A 301 6.93 25.39 8.27
N PRO A 302 7.92 25.95 7.55
CA PRO A 302 9.18 25.27 7.22
C PRO A 302 9.93 24.72 8.43
N GLN A 303 9.79 25.33 9.61
CA GLN A 303 10.46 24.90 10.86
C GLN A 303 9.90 23.60 11.44
N THR A 304 8.77 23.11 10.91
CA THR A 304 8.18 21.82 11.31
C THR A 304 8.81 20.63 10.60
N PHE A 305 9.72 20.86 9.65
CA PHE A 305 10.45 19.77 9.00
C PHE A 305 11.43 19.12 9.99
N VAL A 306 11.38 17.79 10.11
CA VAL A 306 12.19 17.04 11.06
C VAL A 306 13.37 16.39 10.35
N HIS A 307 14.52 17.06 10.36
CA HIS A 307 15.75 16.53 9.75
C HIS A 307 16.19 15.16 10.30
N GLY A 308 15.84 14.84 11.55
CA GLY A 308 16.19 13.57 12.15
C GLY A 308 15.40 12.36 11.61
N ASP A 309 14.38 12.57 10.78
CA ASP A 309 13.54 11.53 10.19
C ASP A 309 13.98 11.08 8.79
N VAL A 310 14.87 11.86 8.18
CA VAL A 310 15.42 11.72 6.83
C VAL A 310 16.92 11.42 6.88
#